data_AF-A0A948Z8Y4-F1
#
_entry.id   AF-A0A948Z8Y4-F1
#
_cell.length_a   1.000
_cell.length_b   1.000
_cell.length_c   1.000
_cell.angle_alpha   90.00
_cell.angle_beta   90.00
_cell.angle_gamma   90.00
#
_symmetry.space_group_name_H-M   'P 1'
#
loop_
_entity.id
_entity.type
_entity.pdbx_description
1 polymer ?
#
loop_
_entity_poly.entity_id
_entity_poly.type
_entity_poly.pdbx_seq_one_letter_code
_entity_poly.pdbx_strand_id
1 'polypeptide(L)'
;MSGAPSLAELIAEAANLMQERSGGQAVCTFTKAGQAVPGLKYAEGRWAALREVQHNTRSGAELAEVVATAAAAWGTHLDRLQARSAGADWIAYRSGGTDALTELSETLRHEGGAA
;
A
#
# COMPACT_ATOMS: atom_id res chain seq x y z
N MET A 1 -20.30 -6.50 14.13
CA MET A 1 -19.29 -7.43 13.55
C MET A 1 -18.71 -6.71 12.36
N SER A 2 -17.55 -6.08 12.50
CA SER A 2 -16.87 -5.50 11.34
C SER A 2 -16.24 -6.65 10.56
N GLY A 3 -16.65 -6.82 9.30
CA GLY A 3 -15.98 -7.74 8.38
C GLY A 3 -14.54 -7.31 8.13
N ALA A 4 -13.72 -8.22 7.58
CA ALA A 4 -12.39 -7.86 7.11
C ALA A 4 -12.51 -6.77 6.01
N PRO A 5 -11.58 -5.80 5.95
CA PRO A 5 -11.70 -4.67 5.04
C PRO A 5 -11.50 -5.10 3.58
N SER A 6 -12.42 -4.70 2.72
CA SER A 6 -12.32 -4.90 1.27
C SER A 6 -11.17 -4.09 0.65
N LEU A 7 -10.75 -4.48 -0.56
CA LEU A 7 -9.77 -3.70 -1.34
C LEU A 7 -10.15 -2.22 -1.49
N ALA A 8 -11.44 -1.92 -1.65
CA ALA A 8 -11.90 -0.54 -1.79
C ALA A 8 -11.76 0.25 -0.47
N GLU A 9 -12.06 -0.38 0.66
CA GLU A 9 -11.90 0.23 1.99
C GLU A 9 -10.43 0.48 2.32
N LEU A 10 -9.54 -0.48 2.03
CA LEU A 10 -8.10 -0.32 2.22
C LEU A 10 -7.52 0.82 1.36
N ILE A 11 -8.00 0.99 0.12
CA ILE A 11 -7.60 2.12 -0.74
C ILE A 11 -8.05 3.46 -0.14
N ALA A 12 -9.29 3.51 0.35
CA ALA A 12 -9.85 4.72 0.96
C ALA A 12 -9.10 5.08 2.25
N GLU A 13 -8.78 4.11 3.09
CA GLU A 13 -7.99 4.29 4.30
C GLU A 13 -6.60 4.83 3.99
N ALA A 14 -5.89 4.24 3.02
CA ALA A 14 -4.57 4.72 2.62
C ALA A 14 -4.62 6.15 2.06
N ALA A 15 -5.68 6.50 1.31
CA ALA A 15 -5.90 7.86 0.83
C ALA A 15 -6.22 8.86 1.95
N ASN A 16 -6.98 8.44 2.97
CA ASN A 16 -7.25 9.26 4.15
C ASN A 16 -5.97 9.49 4.96
N LEU A 17 -5.18 8.44 5.17
CA LEU A 17 -3.89 8.56 5.85
C LEU A 17 -2.97 9.54 5.13
N MET A 18 -2.90 9.52 3.79
CA MET A 18 -2.12 10.53 3.05
C MET A 18 -2.60 11.97 3.29
N GLN A 19 -3.92 12.19 3.29
CA GLN A 19 -4.52 13.51 3.52
C GLN A 19 -4.27 14.02 4.96
N GLU A 20 -4.38 13.13 5.96
CA GLU A 20 -4.08 13.44 7.35
C GLU A 20 -2.61 13.83 7.52
N ARG A 21 -1.70 13.05 6.92
CA ARG A 21 -0.26 13.32 7.01
C ARG A 21 0.13 14.59 6.29
N SER A 22 -0.52 14.92 5.16
CA SER A 22 -0.29 16.18 4.46
C SER A 22 -0.93 17.40 5.14
N GLY A 23 -1.58 17.22 6.30
CA GLY A 23 -2.21 18.30 7.07
C GLY A 23 -3.40 18.93 6.35
N GLY A 24 -4.10 18.19 5.49
CA GLY A 24 -5.20 18.70 4.67
C GLY A 24 -4.77 19.70 3.58
N GLN A 25 -3.47 20.01 3.47
CA GLN A 25 -2.91 20.79 2.38
C GLN A 25 -2.50 19.87 1.23
N ALA A 26 -2.55 20.38 0.00
CA ALA A 26 -2.03 19.67 -1.16
C ALA A 26 -0.56 19.30 -0.89
N VAL A 27 -0.23 18.00 -1.06
CA VAL A 27 1.12 17.43 -0.88
C VAL A 27 2.22 18.25 -1.57
N CYS A 28 1.87 18.99 -2.63
CA CYS A 28 2.72 19.93 -3.34
C CYS A 28 3.33 21.05 -2.47
N THR A 29 2.68 21.49 -1.39
CA THR A 29 3.18 22.60 -0.56
C THR A 29 4.35 22.18 0.32
N PHE A 30 4.32 20.97 0.90
CA PHE A 30 5.41 20.43 1.73
C PHE A 30 6.61 19.99 0.91
N THR A 31 6.36 19.36 -0.24
CA THR A 31 7.43 18.92 -1.15
C THR A 31 8.21 20.10 -1.72
N LYS A 32 7.57 21.27 -1.93
CA LYS A 32 8.26 22.50 -2.35
C LYS A 32 9.13 23.12 -1.25
N ALA A 33 8.83 22.85 0.02
CA ALA A 33 9.61 23.30 1.18
C ALA A 33 10.72 22.30 1.58
N GLY A 34 10.82 21.15 0.93
CA GLY A 34 11.82 20.12 1.22
C GLY A 34 11.65 19.42 2.58
N GLN A 35 10.51 19.61 3.26
CA GLN A 35 10.24 18.95 4.53
C GLN A 35 9.62 17.57 4.28
N ALA A 36 10.35 16.53 4.69
CA ALA A 36 9.81 15.19 4.80
C ALA A 36 8.66 15.18 5.80
N VAL A 37 7.48 14.76 5.35
CA VAL A 37 6.31 14.57 6.20
C VAL A 37 6.39 13.15 6.78
N PRO A 38 6.53 12.98 8.10
CA PRO A 38 6.65 11.66 8.71
C PRO A 38 5.47 10.76 8.34
N GLY A 39 5.77 9.55 7.83
CA GLY A 39 4.76 8.56 7.47
C GLY A 39 4.02 8.80 6.14
N LEU A 40 4.23 9.94 5.46
CA LEU A 40 3.56 10.19 4.17
C LEU A 40 3.99 9.18 3.10
N LYS A 41 5.28 8.88 3.00
CA LYS A 41 5.79 7.88 2.04
C LYS A 41 5.25 6.49 2.30
N TYR A 42 5.09 6.12 3.56
CA TYR A 42 4.44 4.86 3.94
C TYR A 42 2.98 4.81 3.46
N ALA A 43 2.20 5.87 3.71
CA ALA A 43 0.82 5.98 3.25
C ALA A 43 0.69 5.94 1.72
N GLU A 44 1.59 6.64 1.02
CA GLU A 44 1.71 6.63 -0.44
C GLU A 44 1.98 5.22 -0.97
N GLY A 45 2.86 4.49 -0.29
CA GLY A 45 3.16 3.08 -0.56
C GLY A 45 1.94 2.16 -0.47
N ARG A 46 1.19 2.25 0.65
CA ARG A 46 -0.06 1.50 0.84
C ARG A 46 -1.01 1.74 -0.32
N TRP A 47 -1.27 3.00 -0.64
CA TRP A 47 -2.21 3.38 -1.70
C TRP A 47 -1.76 2.88 -3.09
N ALA A 48 -0.47 3.06 -3.42
CA ALA A 48 0.06 2.68 -4.72
C ALA A 48 -0.03 1.16 -4.97
N ALA A 49 0.33 0.34 -3.98
CA ALA A 49 0.25 -1.11 -4.09
C ALA A 49 -1.19 -1.61 -4.28
N LEU A 50 -2.14 -1.06 -3.52
CA LEU A 50 -3.55 -1.43 -3.63
C LEU A 50 -4.17 -0.97 -4.96
N ARG A 51 -3.74 0.19 -5.49
CA ARG A 51 -4.17 0.67 -6.81
C ARG A 51 -3.62 -0.17 -7.96
N GLU A 52 -2.41 -0.70 -7.82
CA GLU A 52 -1.83 -1.67 -8.75
C GLU A 52 -2.70 -2.94 -8.80
N VAL A 53 -3.06 -3.49 -7.64
CA VAL A 53 -3.99 -4.64 -7.54
C VAL A 53 -5.32 -4.32 -8.22
N GLN A 54 -5.96 -3.20 -7.83
CA GLN A 54 -7.25 -2.79 -8.41
C GLN A 54 -7.19 -2.67 -9.93
N HIS A 55 -6.10 -2.13 -10.48
CA HIS A 55 -5.92 -2.00 -11.92
C HIS A 55 -5.84 -3.37 -12.62
N ASN A 56 -5.01 -4.27 -12.10
CA ASN A 56 -4.80 -5.60 -12.67
C ASN A 56 -6.05 -6.50 -12.55
N THR A 57 -6.81 -6.38 -11.46
CA THR A 57 -8.09 -7.10 -11.33
C THR A 57 -9.13 -6.58 -12.34
N ARG A 58 -9.17 -5.26 -12.61
CA ARG A 58 -10.05 -4.70 -13.66
C ARG A 58 -9.71 -5.18 -15.07
N SER A 59 -8.46 -5.59 -15.32
CA SER A 59 -8.08 -6.26 -16.57
C SER A 59 -8.48 -7.74 -16.66
N GLY A 60 -9.25 -8.25 -15.69
CA GLY A 60 -9.83 -9.59 -15.71
C GLY A 60 -9.00 -10.67 -15.02
N ALA A 61 -7.92 -10.29 -14.32
CA ALA A 61 -7.13 -11.24 -13.53
C ALA A 61 -7.79 -11.52 -12.17
N GLU A 62 -7.63 -12.76 -11.68
CA GLU A 62 -8.16 -13.19 -10.39
C GLU A 62 -7.52 -12.42 -9.23
N LEU A 63 -8.35 -11.93 -8.30
CA LEU A 63 -7.90 -11.01 -7.25
C LEU A 63 -6.82 -11.65 -6.36
N ALA A 64 -7.00 -12.91 -5.96
CA ALA A 64 -6.03 -13.62 -5.12
C ALA A 64 -4.67 -13.79 -5.82
N GLU A 65 -4.64 -14.09 -7.12
CA GLU A 65 -3.41 -14.24 -7.89
C GLU A 65 -2.69 -12.90 -8.07
N VAL A 66 -3.46 -11.83 -8.36
CA VAL A 66 -2.94 -10.47 -8.48
C VAL A 66 -2.29 -10.02 -7.17
N VAL A 67 -2.96 -10.23 -6.04
CA VAL A 67 -2.44 -9.86 -4.72
C VAL A 67 -1.16 -10.64 -4.39
N ALA A 68 -1.13 -11.96 -4.63
CA ALA A 68 0.05 -12.78 -4.38
C ALA A 68 1.25 -12.33 -5.24
N THR A 69 1.01 -12.03 -6.52
CA THR A 69 2.03 -11.53 -7.46
C THR A 69 2.58 -10.18 -7.02
N ALA A 70 1.69 -9.24 -6.68
CA ALA A 70 2.08 -7.93 -6.19
C ALA A 70 2.88 -8.05 -4.89
N ALA A 71 2.43 -8.85 -3.92
CA ALA A 71 3.10 -9.02 -2.64
C ALA A 71 4.55 -9.51 -2.80
N ALA A 72 4.75 -10.52 -3.65
CA ALA A 72 6.08 -11.05 -3.95
C ALA A 72 6.99 -9.99 -4.62
N ALA A 73 6.46 -9.24 -5.59
CA ALA A 73 7.22 -8.21 -6.32
C ALA A 73 7.61 -7.04 -5.40
N TRP A 74 6.69 -6.57 -4.58
CA TRP A 74 6.92 -5.48 -3.62
C TRP A 74 7.89 -5.89 -2.51
N GLY A 75 7.73 -7.10 -1.94
CA GLY A 75 8.66 -7.67 -0.95
C GLY A 75 10.07 -7.81 -1.50
N THR A 76 10.24 -8.40 -2.69
CA THR A 76 11.55 -8.51 -3.34
C THR A 76 12.20 -7.14 -3.60
N HIS A 77 11.40 -6.12 -3.88
CA HIS A 77 11.92 -4.76 -4.03
C HIS A 77 12.35 -4.17 -2.67
N LEU A 78 11.56 -4.37 -1.61
CA LEU A 78 11.90 -3.93 -0.26
C LEU A 78 13.21 -4.55 0.23
N ASP A 79 13.37 -5.86 0.08
CA ASP A 79 14.59 -6.58 0.47
C ASP A 79 15.83 -5.99 -0.23
N ARG A 80 15.72 -5.70 -1.54
CA ARG A 80 16.80 -5.07 -2.31
C ARG A 80 17.11 -3.65 -1.83
N LEU A 81 16.11 -2.87 -1.43
CA LEU A 81 16.31 -1.53 -0.88
C LEU A 81 17.01 -1.58 0.48
N GLN A 82 16.62 -2.52 1.34
CA GLN A 82 17.22 -2.71 2.66
C GLN A 82 18.66 -3.19 2.54
N ALA A 83 18.93 -4.19 1.69
CA ALA A 83 20.28 -4.75 1.48
C ALA A 83 21.30 -3.70 1.02
N ARG A 84 20.86 -2.69 0.25
CA ARG A 84 21.73 -1.60 -0.22
C ARG A 84 21.66 -0.33 0.63
N SER A 85 20.97 -0.35 1.76
CA SER A 85 20.73 0.82 2.62
C SER A 85 20.20 2.03 1.83
N ALA A 86 19.18 1.81 0.99
CA ALA A 86 18.53 2.87 0.24
C ALA A 86 17.92 3.94 1.16
N GLY A 87 17.62 5.12 0.61
CA GLY A 87 17.03 6.22 1.38
C GLY A 87 15.74 5.82 2.12
N ALA A 88 15.58 6.36 3.34
CA ALA A 88 14.48 6.04 4.24
C ALA A 88 13.09 6.18 3.60
N ASP A 89 12.90 7.16 2.72
CA ASP A 89 11.66 7.36 1.96
C ASP A 89 11.31 6.18 1.06
N TRP A 90 12.30 5.60 0.37
CA TRP A 90 12.10 4.44 -0.49
C TRP A 90 11.76 3.18 0.30
N ILE A 91 12.42 3.01 1.45
CA ILE A 91 12.13 1.91 2.37
C ILE A 91 10.70 2.07 2.91
N ALA A 92 10.33 3.25 3.42
CA ALA A 92 9.00 3.53 3.95
C ALA A 92 7.90 3.31 2.89
N TYR A 93 8.11 3.80 1.67
CA TYR A 93 7.19 3.59 0.55
C TYR A 93 6.99 2.09 0.24
N ARG A 94 8.06 1.31 0.15
CA ARG A 94 7.93 -0.12 -0.14
C ARG A 94 7.33 -0.89 1.03
N SER A 95 7.73 -0.59 2.27
CA SER A 95 7.13 -1.18 3.48
C SER A 95 5.62 -0.97 3.53
N GLY A 96 5.14 0.25 3.26
CA GLY A 96 3.71 0.53 3.24
C GLY A 96 2.95 -0.32 2.22
N GLY A 97 3.51 -0.47 1.01
CA GLY A 97 2.88 -1.33 0.00
C GLY A 97 2.87 -2.80 0.40
N THR A 98 3.98 -3.33 0.94
CA THR A 98 4.07 -4.72 1.41
C THR A 98 3.09 -5.01 2.54
N ASP A 99 2.95 -4.10 3.50
CA ASP A 99 2.01 -4.25 4.63
C ASP A 99 0.56 -4.27 4.14
N ALA A 100 0.18 -3.35 3.25
CA ALA A 100 -1.18 -3.30 2.70
C ALA A 100 -1.54 -4.57 1.89
N LEU A 101 -0.58 -5.12 1.13
CA LEU A 101 -0.79 -6.35 0.37
C LEU A 101 -0.90 -7.58 1.27
N THR A 102 -0.20 -7.58 2.41
CA THR A 102 -0.30 -8.64 3.42
C THR A 102 -1.68 -8.62 4.07
N GLU A 103 -2.13 -7.44 4.49
CA GLU A 103 -3.46 -7.22 5.07
C GLU A 103 -4.61 -7.64 4.12
N LEU A 104 -4.50 -7.29 2.84
CA LEU A 104 -5.45 -7.73 1.83
C LEU A 104 -5.39 -9.26 1.60
N SER A 105 -4.20 -9.86 1.60
CA SER A 105 -4.06 -11.32 1.47
C SER A 105 -4.72 -12.07 2.62
N GLU A 106 -4.59 -11.56 3.85
CA GLU A 106 -5.21 -12.13 5.04
C GLU A 106 -6.73 -12.03 4.97
N THR A 107 -7.25 -10.87 4.57
CA THR A 107 -8.69 -10.65 4.32
C THR A 107 -9.25 -11.70 3.36
N LEU A 108 -8.61 -11.92 2.22
CA LEU A 108 -9.06 -12.90 1.21
C LEU A 108 -9.03 -14.35 1.73
N ARG A 109 -8.05 -14.71 2.56
CA ARG A 109 -7.99 -16.04 3.19
C ARG A 109 -9.12 -16.25 4.19
N HIS A 110 -9.48 -15.21 4.94
CA HIS A 110 -10.60 -15.26 5.88
C HIS A 110 -11.96 -15.39 5.17
N GLU A 111 -12.14 -14.74 4.02
CA GLU A 111 -13.34 -14.86 3.21
C GLU A 111 -13.46 -16.23 2.51
N GLY A 112 -12.35 -16.79 2.02
CA GLY A 112 -12.32 -18.09 1.35
C GLY A 112 -12.39 -19.30 2.29
N GLY A 113 -12.06 -19.14 3.57
CA GLY A 113 -12.08 -20.20 4.58
C GLY A 113 -13.43 -20.37 5.32
N ALA A 114 -14.43 -19.56 5.01
CA ALA A 114 -15.76 -19.59 5.63
C ALA A 114 -16.77 -20.49 4.88
N ALA A 115 -16.30 -21.44 4.06
CA ALA A 115 -17.09 -22.38 3.27
C ALA A 115 -17.25 -23.74 3.97
#